data_AF-A0A7R7DMQ0-F1
#
_entry.id   AF-A0A7R7DMQ0-F1
#
_cell.length_a   1.000
_cell.length_b   1.000
_cell.length_c   1.000
_cell.angle_alpha   90.00
_cell.angle_beta   90.00
_cell.angle_gamma   90.00
#
_symmetry.space_group_name_H-M   'P 1'
#
loop_
_entity.id
_entity.type
_entity.pdbx_description
1 polymer ?
#
loop_
_entity_poly.entity_id
_entity_poly.type
_entity_poly.pdbx_seq_one_letter_code
_entity_poly.pdbx_strand_id
1 'polypeptide(L)'
;MTDPRRTNHSGWYEQLHPDAAPPSRPGPPAPPRAEPPHAPRAEPPHAPRAEPPHAPYPEQARPPRTDPAYLPSGVTRPSAGGAKVRPIADELFRGATDAFTGATRINHRLVGIGCAAALVAELMLTWRDDQVHGRQRLLRTFPAAETGQPVLAPDHRLYLEAPPRDPLCYRVLSEIVEDARDQRRPVVEFVEYLSDRAYRMVGERLAMARLVVEEQRRSGLRRRQVFLDVEPTASVNALTRLPRKLRDREPIGESDRVLFGLYDAIGLMAVVRREFSDHFPMPSDLRLTPDLQSVLDAASALQAAVTRRH
;
A
#
# COMPACT_ATOMS: atom_id res chain seq x y z
N MET A 1 -36.85 32.12 11.60
CA MET A 1 -36.20 31.32 12.65
C MET A 1 -36.68 29.88 12.51
N THR A 2 -36.07 29.10 11.61
CA THR A 2 -36.03 27.62 11.57
C THR A 2 -35.23 27.17 10.34
N ASP A 3 -34.49 26.07 10.52
CA ASP A 3 -33.28 25.58 9.84
C ASP A 3 -33.57 24.75 8.56
N PRO A 4 -32.80 24.89 7.45
CA PRO A 4 -32.82 23.95 6.34
C PRO A 4 -31.51 23.14 6.25
N ARG A 5 -31.51 21.95 6.86
CA ARG A 5 -30.60 20.85 6.50
C ARG A 5 -31.33 19.51 6.51
N ARG A 6 -31.77 19.03 5.34
CA ARG A 6 -31.74 17.61 4.95
C ARG A 6 -32.17 17.37 3.50
N THR A 7 -31.18 17.00 2.69
CA THR A 7 -31.13 15.89 1.72
C THR A 7 -32.27 15.65 0.73
N ASN A 8 -31.94 15.73 -0.57
CA ASN A 8 -32.20 14.63 -1.52
C ASN A 8 -31.22 14.73 -2.71
N HIS A 9 -30.19 13.88 -2.73
CA HIS A 9 -29.32 13.65 -3.89
C HIS A 9 -29.52 12.22 -4.38
N SER A 10 -30.46 12.04 -5.31
CA SER A 10 -30.70 10.77 -6.01
C SER A 10 -30.92 11.02 -7.51
N GLY A 11 -30.09 11.87 -8.12
CA GLY A 11 -30.25 12.32 -9.51
C GLY A 11 -29.04 12.18 -10.44
N TRP A 12 -27.96 11.50 -10.05
CA TRP A 12 -26.71 11.52 -10.85
C TRP A 12 -26.25 10.15 -11.39
N TYR A 13 -27.07 9.10 -11.30
CA TYR A 13 -26.71 7.77 -11.81
C TYR A 13 -27.27 7.44 -13.20
N GLU A 14 -28.03 8.34 -13.84
CA GLU A 14 -28.80 8.02 -15.05
C GLU A 14 -28.29 8.70 -16.34
N GLN A 15 -27.09 9.27 -16.34
CA GLN A 15 -26.55 10.04 -17.49
C GLN A 15 -25.31 9.43 -18.19
N LEU A 16 -24.93 8.17 -17.93
CA LEU A 16 -23.70 7.59 -18.50
C LEU A 16 -23.86 6.30 -19.34
N HIS A 17 -25.08 5.92 -19.75
CA HIS A 17 -25.28 4.75 -20.63
C HIS A 17 -26.38 4.97 -21.70
N PRO A 18 -26.05 5.45 -22.91
CA PRO A 18 -27.04 5.68 -23.97
C PRO A 18 -27.48 4.43 -24.76
N ASP A 19 -26.95 3.22 -24.48
CA ASP A 19 -27.25 2.00 -25.26
C ASP A 19 -27.87 0.83 -24.45
N ALA A 20 -28.59 1.12 -23.36
CA ALA A 20 -29.36 0.09 -22.65
C ALA A 20 -30.72 -0.15 -23.33
N ALA A 21 -30.91 -1.35 -23.91
CA ALA A 21 -32.17 -1.80 -24.48
C ALA A 21 -33.33 -1.77 -23.45
N PRO A 22 -34.58 -1.47 -23.87
CA PRO A 22 -35.69 -1.27 -22.96
C PRO A 22 -36.13 -2.58 -22.27
N PRO A 23 -36.61 -2.53 -21.01
CA PRO A 23 -37.12 -3.70 -20.32
C PRO A 23 -38.43 -4.19 -20.96
N SER A 24 -38.48 -5.49 -21.23
CA SER A 24 -39.65 -6.22 -21.72
C SER A 24 -40.85 -6.09 -20.78
N ARG A 25 -42.03 -5.88 -21.37
CA ARG A 25 -43.33 -5.82 -20.68
C ARG A 25 -43.57 -7.02 -19.76
N PRO A 26 -44.23 -6.85 -18.60
CA PRO A 26 -44.69 -7.96 -17.79
C PRO A 26 -45.80 -8.74 -18.50
N GLY A 27 -45.65 -10.06 -18.59
CA GLY A 27 -46.68 -10.97 -19.09
C GLY A 27 -47.87 -11.10 -18.13
N PRO A 28 -49.00 -11.66 -18.60
CA PRO A 28 -50.23 -11.76 -17.82
C PRO A 28 -50.08 -12.70 -16.60
N PRO A 29 -50.89 -12.49 -15.54
CA PRO A 29 -50.79 -13.25 -14.30
C PRO A 29 -51.18 -14.71 -14.49
N ALA A 30 -50.41 -15.61 -13.87
CA ALA A 30 -50.68 -17.04 -13.83
C ALA A 30 -51.96 -17.34 -13.01
N PRO A 31 -52.75 -18.37 -13.37
CA PRO A 31 -53.94 -18.76 -12.61
C PRO A 31 -53.58 -19.36 -11.24
N PRO A 32 -54.49 -19.27 -10.25
CA PRO A 32 -54.25 -19.72 -8.89
C PRO A 32 -54.10 -21.25 -8.85
N ARG A 33 -53.03 -21.69 -8.17
CA ARG A 33 -52.75 -23.10 -7.88
C ARG A 33 -53.70 -23.56 -6.78
N ALA A 34 -54.51 -24.58 -7.06
CA ALA A 34 -55.35 -25.21 -6.04
C ALA A 34 -54.48 -25.93 -5.00
N GLU A 35 -54.63 -25.56 -3.73
CA GLU A 35 -54.05 -26.28 -2.60
C GLU A 35 -54.82 -27.59 -2.36
N PRO A 36 -54.14 -28.73 -2.17
CA PRO A 36 -54.80 -29.96 -1.76
C PRO A 36 -55.20 -29.89 -0.27
N PRO A 37 -56.30 -30.58 0.14
CA PRO A 37 -56.84 -30.49 1.49
C PRO A 37 -55.88 -31.09 2.54
N HIS A 38 -55.75 -30.37 3.66
CA HIS A 38 -55.05 -30.81 4.87
C HIS A 38 -55.66 -32.12 5.41
N ALA A 39 -54.85 -33.18 5.46
CA ALA A 39 -55.12 -34.35 6.30
C ALA A 39 -54.66 -34.07 7.75
N PRO A 40 -55.43 -34.47 8.78
CA PRO A 40 -55.07 -34.25 10.17
C PRO A 40 -53.88 -35.15 10.57
N ARG A 41 -52.84 -34.52 11.11
CA ARG A 41 -51.64 -35.19 11.63
C ARG A 41 -51.96 -35.71 13.03
N ALA A 42 -51.93 -37.03 13.21
CA ALA A 42 -52.04 -37.66 14.52
C ALA A 42 -50.80 -37.33 15.37
N GLU A 43 -51.03 -36.82 16.60
CA GLU A 43 -49.99 -36.63 17.60
C GLU A 43 -49.57 -37.97 18.22
N PRO A 44 -48.27 -38.26 18.36
CA PRO A 44 -47.81 -39.41 19.11
C PRO A 44 -47.89 -39.15 20.63
N PRO A 45 -48.17 -40.18 21.45
CA PRO A 45 -48.37 -40.04 22.89
C PRO A 45 -47.07 -39.67 23.62
N HIS A 46 -47.18 -38.74 24.57
CA HIS A 46 -46.14 -38.36 25.52
C HIS A 46 -45.68 -39.56 26.37
N ALA A 47 -44.42 -39.93 26.26
CA ALA A 47 -43.74 -40.77 27.25
C ALA A 47 -43.10 -39.89 28.35
N PRO A 48 -43.20 -40.25 29.63
CA PRO A 48 -42.61 -39.48 30.73
C PRO A 48 -41.08 -39.62 30.71
N ARG A 49 -40.40 -38.46 30.77
CA ARG A 49 -38.94 -38.35 30.80
C ARG A 49 -38.45 -38.71 32.20
N ALA A 50 -37.78 -39.85 32.36
CA ALA A 50 -37.05 -40.18 33.58
C ALA A 50 -35.79 -39.31 33.66
N GLU A 51 -35.65 -38.54 34.74
CA GLU A 51 -34.43 -37.81 35.07
C GLU A 51 -33.34 -38.79 35.55
N PRO A 52 -32.10 -38.72 35.03
CA PRO A 52 -31.01 -39.50 35.57
C PRO A 52 -30.49 -38.91 36.89
N PRO A 53 -30.05 -39.73 37.85
CA PRO A 53 -29.55 -39.28 39.13
C PRO A 53 -28.22 -38.53 38.99
N HIS A 54 -28.12 -37.39 39.67
CA HIS A 54 -26.91 -36.58 39.77
C HIS A 54 -25.74 -37.38 40.37
N ALA A 55 -24.72 -37.64 39.57
CA ALA A 55 -23.39 -38.02 40.06
C ALA A 55 -22.56 -36.75 40.35
N PRO A 56 -21.80 -36.70 41.47
CA PRO A 56 -20.94 -35.56 41.77
C PRO A 56 -19.75 -35.52 40.81
N TYR A 57 -19.58 -34.40 40.10
CA TYR A 57 -18.42 -34.15 39.24
C TYR A 57 -17.14 -34.01 40.09
N PRO A 58 -16.01 -34.60 39.69
CA PRO A 58 -14.73 -34.30 40.31
C PRO A 58 -14.28 -32.89 39.95
N GLU A 59 -13.84 -32.18 40.98
CA GLU A 59 -13.35 -30.81 40.99
C GLU A 59 -12.11 -30.65 40.09
N GLN A 60 -12.31 -30.20 38.86
CA GLN A 60 -11.21 -29.76 37.99
C GLN A 60 -10.71 -28.40 38.45
N ALA A 61 -9.45 -28.37 38.89
CA ALA A 61 -8.74 -27.18 39.34
C ALA A 61 -8.84 -26.03 38.34
N ARG A 62 -9.41 -24.90 38.78
CA ARG A 62 -9.40 -23.64 38.05
C ARG A 62 -7.98 -23.06 38.05
N PRO A 63 -7.46 -22.55 36.93
CA PRO A 63 -6.26 -21.72 36.97
C PRO A 63 -6.57 -20.40 37.72
N PRO A 64 -5.58 -19.80 38.39
CA PRO A 64 -5.80 -18.60 39.21
C PRO A 64 -6.22 -17.42 38.33
N ARG A 65 -7.26 -16.72 38.78
CA ARG A 65 -7.63 -15.38 38.30
C ARG A 65 -6.47 -14.43 38.56
N THR A 66 -5.86 -13.91 37.51
CA THR A 66 -5.08 -12.67 37.56
C THR A 66 -5.98 -11.52 37.18
N ASP A 67 -6.30 -10.67 38.15
CA ASP A 67 -6.88 -9.35 37.91
C ASP A 67 -5.96 -8.53 37.00
N PRO A 68 -6.48 -7.67 36.11
CA PRO A 68 -5.67 -6.70 35.37
C PRO A 68 -5.27 -5.57 36.33
N ALA A 69 -4.28 -5.85 37.17
CA ALA A 69 -3.58 -4.83 37.93
C ALA A 69 -2.80 -3.94 36.94
N TYR A 70 -3.27 -2.70 36.85
CA TYR A 70 -2.54 -1.51 36.44
C TYR A 70 -1.03 -1.63 36.72
N LEU A 71 -0.20 -1.76 35.68
CA LEU A 71 1.24 -1.65 35.83
C LEU A 71 1.63 -0.15 35.83
N PRO A 72 2.31 0.34 36.88
CA PRO A 72 2.76 1.72 36.95
C PRO A 72 3.89 1.97 35.94
N SER A 73 3.86 3.15 35.33
CA SER A 73 4.95 3.72 34.56
C SER A 73 6.23 3.76 35.39
N GLY A 74 7.34 3.20 34.87
CA GLY A 74 8.66 3.44 35.45
C GLY A 74 9.67 2.31 35.31
N VAL A 75 10.03 1.93 34.08
CA VAL A 75 11.38 1.38 33.82
C VAL A 75 11.90 1.97 32.51
N THR A 76 12.74 2.99 32.64
CA THR A 76 13.54 3.57 31.56
C THR A 76 14.71 2.65 31.19
N ARG A 77 14.61 2.07 29.99
CA ARG A 77 15.63 1.87 28.91
C ARG A 77 17.05 1.37 29.22
N PRO A 78 17.56 0.59 28.25
CA PRO A 78 18.70 1.05 27.46
C PRO A 78 18.21 1.53 26.09
N SER A 79 18.50 2.81 25.79
CA SER A 79 18.32 3.41 24.47
C SER A 79 19.45 2.95 23.54
N ALA A 80 19.27 1.85 22.80
CA ALA A 80 20.14 1.48 21.68
C ALA A 80 19.49 0.40 20.81
N GLY A 81 18.48 0.78 20.03
CA GLY A 81 17.91 -0.10 19.01
C GLY A 81 17.58 0.76 17.80
N GLY A 82 18.50 0.80 16.82
CA GLY A 82 18.30 1.56 15.59
C GLY A 82 16.92 1.25 15.02
N ALA A 83 16.10 2.28 14.83
CA ALA A 83 14.80 2.13 14.17
C ALA A 83 15.05 1.35 12.87
N LYS A 84 14.46 0.15 12.73
CA LYS A 84 14.55 -0.62 11.49
C LYS A 84 14.08 0.29 10.37
N VAL A 85 15.01 0.75 9.52
CA VAL A 85 14.69 1.55 8.34
C VAL A 85 13.78 0.68 7.49
N ARG A 86 12.53 1.10 7.34
CA ARG A 86 11.57 0.41 6.50
C ARG A 86 11.87 0.77 5.04
N PRO A 87 11.89 -0.20 4.11
CA PRO A 87 12.03 0.11 2.70
C PRO A 87 10.94 1.10 2.26
N ILE A 88 11.34 2.15 1.55
CA ILE A 88 10.45 3.24 1.09
C ILE A 88 9.37 2.69 0.16
N ALA A 89 9.73 1.78 -0.74
CA ALA A 89 8.82 1.16 -1.68
C ALA A 89 7.79 0.28 -0.96
N ASP A 90 8.16 -0.38 0.13
CA ASP A 90 7.21 -1.15 0.95
C ASP A 90 6.20 -0.25 1.66
N GLU A 91 6.67 0.86 2.25
CA GLU A 91 5.77 1.85 2.87
C GLU A 91 4.85 2.50 1.83
N LEU A 92 5.38 2.88 0.67
CA LEU A 92 4.59 3.46 -0.41
C LEU A 92 3.55 2.49 -0.95
N PHE A 93 3.95 1.24 -1.19
CA PHE A 93 3.04 0.20 -1.67
C PHE A 93 1.86 -0.01 -0.72
N ARG A 94 2.15 -0.13 0.58
CA ARG A 94 1.13 -0.31 1.62
C ARG A 94 0.26 0.92 1.79
N GLY A 95 0.85 2.12 1.78
CA GLY A 95 0.09 3.37 1.84
C GLY A 95 -0.82 3.57 0.62
N ALA A 96 -0.39 3.13 -0.55
CA ALA A 96 -1.14 3.26 -1.80
C ALA A 96 -2.19 2.15 -2.03
N THR A 97 -2.25 1.14 -1.16
CA THR A 97 -3.12 -0.03 -1.32
C THR A 97 -4.11 -0.14 -0.16
N ASP A 98 -5.32 -0.61 -0.45
CA ASP A 98 -6.30 -0.95 0.56
C ASP A 98 -5.99 -2.34 1.13
N ALA A 99 -5.87 -2.43 2.46
CA ALA A 99 -5.41 -3.64 3.14
C ALA A 99 -6.31 -4.87 2.93
N PHE A 100 -7.62 -4.66 2.77
CA PHE A 100 -8.61 -5.74 2.75
C PHE A 100 -8.97 -6.18 1.33
N THR A 101 -8.95 -5.25 0.39
CA THR A 101 -9.35 -5.49 -1.00
C THR A 101 -8.17 -5.63 -1.95
N GLY A 102 -6.99 -5.13 -1.56
CA GLY A 102 -5.82 -5.02 -2.42
C GLY A 102 -5.99 -4.00 -3.56
N ALA A 103 -7.07 -3.20 -3.52
CA ALA A 103 -7.30 -2.15 -4.50
C ALA A 103 -6.34 -0.97 -4.27
N THR A 104 -5.87 -0.34 -5.34
CA THR A 104 -5.04 0.86 -5.22
C THR A 104 -5.91 2.08 -4.90
N ARG A 105 -5.46 2.93 -3.99
CA ARG A 105 -6.17 4.16 -3.57
C ARG A 105 -6.11 5.29 -4.60
N ILE A 106 -5.14 5.20 -5.51
CA ILE A 106 -4.97 6.07 -6.67
C ILE A 106 -4.89 5.21 -7.95
N ASN A 107 -4.77 5.86 -9.10
CA ASN A 107 -4.59 5.17 -10.38
C ASN A 107 -3.43 4.15 -10.29
N HIS A 108 -3.68 2.91 -10.72
CA HIS A 108 -2.70 1.82 -10.60
C HIS A 108 -1.36 2.13 -11.27
N ARG A 109 -1.37 2.86 -12.40
CA ARG A 109 -0.15 3.28 -13.10
C ARG A 109 0.67 4.26 -12.24
N LEU A 110 0.01 5.18 -11.53
CA LEU A 110 0.68 6.11 -10.61
C LEU A 110 1.30 5.37 -9.42
N VAL A 111 0.66 4.31 -8.92
CA VAL A 111 1.28 3.44 -7.89
C VAL A 111 2.51 2.73 -8.45
N GLY A 112 2.44 2.20 -9.68
CA GLY A 112 3.59 1.61 -10.36
C GLY A 112 4.77 2.60 -10.49
N ILE A 113 4.49 3.84 -10.89
CA ILE A 113 5.49 4.93 -10.96
C ILE A 113 6.09 5.20 -9.58
N GLY A 114 5.24 5.33 -8.56
CA GLY A 114 5.68 5.55 -7.18
C GLY A 114 6.58 4.42 -6.65
N CYS A 115 6.21 3.15 -6.89
CA CYS A 115 7.02 1.99 -6.52
C CYS A 115 8.36 1.98 -7.27
N ALA A 116 8.38 2.26 -8.57
CA ALA A 116 9.60 2.33 -9.36
C ALA A 116 10.57 3.40 -8.84
N ALA A 117 10.05 4.62 -8.64
CA ALA A 117 10.82 5.73 -8.09
C ALA A 117 11.32 5.43 -6.66
N ALA A 118 10.49 4.79 -5.82
CA ALA A 118 10.89 4.39 -4.48
C ALA A 118 12.03 3.34 -4.47
N LEU A 119 12.02 2.36 -5.37
CA LEU A 119 13.09 1.37 -5.50
C LEU A 119 14.42 2.02 -5.93
N VAL A 120 14.37 2.95 -6.89
CA VAL A 120 15.54 3.74 -7.29
C VAL A 120 16.06 4.58 -6.11
N ALA A 121 15.16 5.21 -5.36
CA ALA A 121 15.53 6.00 -4.19
C ALA A 121 16.13 5.16 -3.05
N GLU A 122 15.63 3.94 -2.82
CA GLU A 122 16.23 2.97 -1.87
C GLU A 122 17.70 2.67 -2.24
N LEU A 123 17.98 2.49 -3.53
CA LEU A 123 19.35 2.30 -4.03
C LEU A 123 20.22 3.54 -3.84
N MET A 124 19.69 4.73 -4.10
CA MET A 124 20.42 6.00 -3.87
C MET A 124 20.71 6.26 -2.39
N LEU A 125 19.84 5.82 -1.49
CA LEU A 125 20.03 5.91 -0.04
C LEU A 125 20.94 4.81 0.52
N THR A 126 21.27 3.81 -0.29
CA THR A 126 22.17 2.74 0.11
C THR A 126 23.60 3.24 0.09
N TRP A 127 24.12 3.46 1.30
CA TRP A 127 25.52 3.78 1.54
C TRP A 127 26.38 2.52 1.64
N ARG A 128 27.63 2.64 1.19
CA ARG A 128 28.67 1.60 1.28
C ARG A 128 29.97 2.22 1.75
N ASP A 129 30.69 1.46 2.57
CA ASP A 129 31.99 1.89 3.06
C ASP A 129 33.06 1.55 2.03
N ASP A 130 33.55 2.63 1.41
CA ASP A 130 34.77 2.75 0.64
C ASP A 130 36.07 2.56 1.43
N GLN A 131 36.90 1.54 1.20
CA GLN A 131 38.26 1.55 1.78
C GLN A 131 39.10 2.73 1.26
N VAL A 132 38.91 3.14 0.00
CA VAL A 132 39.71 4.19 -0.65
C VAL A 132 39.04 5.57 -0.54
N HIS A 133 37.73 5.66 -0.78
CA HIS A 133 37.00 6.92 -0.87
C HIS A 133 36.01 7.15 0.29
N GLY A 134 36.06 6.33 1.34
CA GLY A 134 35.14 6.41 2.47
C GLY A 134 33.70 6.10 2.08
N ARG A 135 32.73 6.62 2.82
CA ARG A 135 31.32 6.25 2.61
C ARG A 135 30.76 6.80 1.29
N GLN A 136 30.43 5.91 0.36
CA GLN A 136 29.93 6.21 -0.98
C GLN A 136 28.48 5.75 -1.17
N ARG A 137 27.73 6.41 -2.05
CA ARG A 137 26.40 5.98 -2.48
C ARG A 137 26.53 4.99 -3.64
N LEU A 138 25.71 3.94 -3.61
CA LEU A 138 25.72 2.89 -4.63
C LEU A 138 25.20 3.36 -6.00
N LEU A 139 24.31 4.35 -5.99
CA LEU A 139 23.67 4.92 -7.16
C LEU A 139 23.63 6.44 -7.05
N ARG A 140 23.96 7.13 -8.14
CA ARG A 140 23.89 8.59 -8.27
C ARG A 140 23.27 8.97 -9.62
N THR A 141 23.09 10.27 -9.84
CA THR A 141 22.72 10.83 -11.13
C THR A 141 23.83 11.70 -11.70
N PHE A 142 23.89 11.77 -13.04
CA PHE A 142 24.72 12.74 -13.75
C PHE A 142 23.95 13.30 -14.94
N PRO A 143 24.22 14.53 -15.38
CA PRO A 143 23.65 15.03 -16.62
C PRO A 143 24.19 14.23 -17.81
N ALA A 144 23.32 13.70 -18.65
CA ALA A 144 23.70 13.10 -19.93
C ALA A 144 24.39 14.15 -20.81
N ALA A 145 25.49 13.77 -21.46
CA ALA A 145 26.29 14.69 -22.27
C ALA A 145 25.50 15.28 -23.46
N GLU A 146 24.56 14.51 -24.01
CA GLU A 146 23.81 14.90 -25.21
C GLU A 146 22.57 15.74 -24.90
N THR A 147 21.85 15.42 -23.82
CA THR A 147 20.54 16.03 -23.50
C THR A 147 20.55 16.91 -22.26
N GLY A 148 21.58 16.79 -21.41
CA GLY A 148 21.62 17.41 -20.08
C GLY A 148 20.65 16.78 -19.07
N GLN A 149 19.82 15.82 -19.47
CA GLN A 149 18.86 15.17 -18.58
C GLN A 149 19.59 14.25 -17.58
N PRO A 150 19.12 14.15 -16.33
CA PRO A 150 19.75 13.26 -15.36
C PRO A 150 19.59 11.82 -15.82
N VAL A 151 20.69 11.06 -15.80
CA VAL A 151 20.74 9.61 -16.03
C VAL A 151 21.25 8.90 -14.79
N LEU A 152 20.83 7.65 -14.59
CA LEU A 152 21.27 6.82 -13.49
C LEU A 152 22.70 6.32 -13.74
N ALA A 153 23.57 6.49 -12.74
CA ALA A 153 24.95 6.05 -12.80
C ALA A 153 25.28 5.17 -11.59
N PRO A 154 25.27 3.84 -11.76
CA PRO A 154 25.66 2.93 -10.70
C PRO A 154 27.18 2.98 -10.50
N ASP A 155 27.64 2.91 -9.25
CA ASP A 155 29.06 2.68 -8.98
C ASP A 155 29.39 1.20 -9.25
N HIS A 156 29.98 0.94 -10.42
CA HIS A 156 30.29 -0.43 -10.87
C HIS A 156 31.21 -1.19 -9.92
N ARG A 157 32.10 -0.50 -9.20
CA ARG A 157 32.99 -1.17 -8.25
C ARG A 157 32.21 -1.61 -7.01
N LEU A 158 31.42 -0.70 -6.44
CA LEU A 158 30.58 -1.02 -5.27
C LEU A 158 29.53 -2.10 -5.58
N TYR A 159 29.01 -2.12 -6.80
CA TYR A 159 28.12 -3.19 -7.27
C TYR A 159 28.75 -4.58 -7.18
N LEU A 160 30.02 -4.73 -7.61
CA LEU A 160 30.72 -6.02 -7.62
C LEU A 160 31.20 -6.43 -6.23
N GLU A 161 31.68 -5.49 -5.43
CA GLU A 161 32.29 -5.77 -4.13
C GLU A 161 31.26 -5.93 -3.00
N ALA A 162 30.13 -5.22 -3.08
CA ALA A 162 29.16 -5.15 -2.00
C ALA A 162 27.71 -4.98 -2.52
N PRO A 163 27.19 -5.98 -3.27
CA PRO A 163 25.85 -5.92 -3.84
C PRO A 163 24.77 -5.67 -2.76
N PRO A 164 23.61 -5.07 -3.12
CA PRO A 164 22.47 -4.96 -2.22
C PRO A 164 22.10 -6.32 -1.60
N ARG A 165 21.87 -6.35 -0.29
CA ARG A 165 21.43 -7.57 0.41
C ARG A 165 19.98 -7.92 0.10
N ASP A 166 19.15 -6.92 -0.16
CA ASP A 166 17.78 -7.12 -0.60
C ASP A 166 17.78 -7.62 -2.05
N PRO A 167 17.24 -8.82 -2.34
CA PRO A 167 17.22 -9.39 -3.69
C PRO A 167 16.52 -8.50 -4.71
N LEU A 168 15.48 -7.75 -4.30
CA LEU A 168 14.79 -6.83 -5.19
C LEU A 168 15.66 -5.64 -5.57
N CYS A 169 16.27 -4.98 -4.57
CA CYS A 169 17.26 -3.93 -4.82
C CYS A 169 18.40 -4.44 -5.72
N TYR A 170 18.90 -5.66 -5.50
CA TYR A 170 19.95 -6.24 -6.34
C TYR A 170 19.49 -6.36 -7.80
N ARG A 171 18.30 -6.94 -8.05
CA ARG A 171 17.72 -7.05 -9.39
C ARG A 171 17.60 -5.69 -10.07
N VAL A 172 17.03 -4.69 -9.40
CA VAL A 172 16.85 -3.34 -9.96
C VAL A 172 18.20 -2.71 -10.27
N LEU A 173 19.20 -2.87 -9.40
CA LEU A 173 20.54 -2.38 -9.67
C LEU A 173 21.20 -3.06 -10.87
N SER A 174 21.02 -4.38 -11.04
CA SER A 174 21.51 -5.08 -12.22
C SER A 174 20.88 -4.53 -13.51
N GLU A 175 19.57 -4.25 -13.51
CA GLU A 175 18.89 -3.62 -14.65
C GLU A 175 19.43 -2.21 -14.94
N ILE A 176 19.76 -1.43 -13.90
CA ILE A 176 20.39 -0.10 -14.05
C ILE A 176 21.81 -0.24 -14.63
N VAL A 177 22.58 -1.24 -14.18
CA VAL A 177 23.94 -1.49 -14.69
C VAL A 177 23.90 -1.88 -16.17
N GLU A 178 22.94 -2.71 -16.58
CA GLU A 178 22.71 -3.05 -17.98
C GLU A 178 22.28 -1.82 -18.79
N ASP A 179 21.32 -1.05 -18.28
CA ASP A 179 20.87 0.19 -18.93
C ASP A 179 22.01 1.19 -19.14
N ALA A 180 22.84 1.40 -18.11
CA ALA A 180 23.95 2.35 -18.15
C ALA A 180 25.06 1.94 -19.14
N ARG A 181 25.14 0.66 -19.51
CA ARG A 181 26.07 0.15 -20.52
C ARG A 181 25.55 0.36 -21.94
N ASP A 182 24.25 0.15 -22.15
CA ASP A 182 23.68 0.03 -23.49
C ASP A 182 23.00 1.33 -23.98
N GLN A 183 22.20 1.98 -23.13
CA GLN A 183 21.27 3.05 -23.55
C GLN A 183 21.43 4.34 -22.74
N ARG A 184 21.74 4.23 -21.44
CA ARG A 184 21.80 5.34 -20.49
C ARG A 184 20.54 6.20 -20.52
N ARG A 185 19.39 5.55 -20.28
CA ARG A 185 18.09 6.24 -20.32
C ARG A 185 18.04 7.36 -19.27
N PRO A 186 17.41 8.50 -19.61
CA PRO A 186 17.03 9.50 -18.61
C PRO A 186 16.28 8.87 -17.44
N VAL A 187 16.45 9.43 -16.23
CA VAL A 187 15.79 8.92 -15.00
C VAL A 187 14.28 8.76 -15.20
N VAL A 188 13.64 9.71 -15.89
CA VAL A 188 12.20 9.67 -16.20
C VAL A 188 11.81 8.46 -17.06
N GLU A 189 12.59 8.16 -18.09
CA GLU A 189 12.34 7.02 -18.98
C GLU A 189 12.63 5.69 -18.27
N PHE A 190 13.67 5.64 -17.43
CA PHE A 190 13.96 4.45 -16.64
C PHE A 190 12.87 4.17 -15.60
N VAL A 191 12.39 5.21 -14.90
CA VAL A 191 11.26 5.08 -13.96
C VAL A 191 9.99 4.64 -14.69
N GLU A 192 9.71 5.19 -15.87
CA GLU A 192 8.58 4.74 -16.70
C GLU A 192 8.71 3.26 -17.08
N TYR A 193 9.88 2.85 -17.58
CA TYR A 193 10.18 1.47 -17.94
C TYR A 193 10.00 0.50 -16.75
N LEU A 194 10.48 0.87 -15.56
CA LEU A 194 10.36 0.03 -14.37
C LEU A 194 8.92 0.00 -13.83
N SER A 195 8.15 1.08 -14.02
CA SER A 195 6.81 1.26 -13.44
C SER A 195 5.80 0.17 -13.82
N ASP A 196 5.93 -0.43 -15.01
CA ASP A 196 5.05 -1.48 -15.50
C ASP A 196 5.09 -2.75 -14.63
N ARG A 197 6.21 -2.99 -13.96
CA ARG A 197 6.42 -4.18 -13.10
C ARG A 197 6.69 -3.86 -11.64
N ALA A 198 7.03 -2.63 -11.30
CA ALA A 198 7.44 -2.25 -9.95
C ALA A 198 6.39 -2.58 -8.87
N TYR A 199 5.11 -2.33 -9.13
CA TYR A 199 4.04 -2.69 -8.19
C TYR A 199 4.07 -4.17 -7.83
N ARG A 200 4.13 -5.04 -8.84
CA ARG A 200 4.18 -6.49 -8.65
C ARG A 200 5.47 -6.91 -7.94
N MET A 201 6.61 -6.37 -8.34
CA MET A 201 7.90 -6.69 -7.73
C MET A 201 7.94 -6.38 -6.22
N VAL A 202 7.39 -5.23 -5.81
CA VAL A 202 7.30 -4.86 -4.39
C VAL A 202 6.29 -5.75 -3.65
N GLY A 203 5.14 -6.03 -4.26
CA GLY A 203 4.16 -6.96 -3.69
C GLY A 203 4.73 -8.36 -3.48
N GLU A 204 5.49 -8.88 -4.45
CA GLU A 204 6.21 -10.17 -4.35
C GLU A 204 7.28 -10.14 -3.24
N ARG A 205 8.05 -9.05 -3.10
CA ARG A 205 9.01 -8.86 -2.00
C ARG A 205 8.31 -8.94 -0.63
N LEU A 206 7.18 -8.26 -0.49
CA LEU A 206 6.37 -8.31 0.73
C LEU A 206 5.75 -9.71 0.95
N ALA A 207 5.31 -10.40 -0.10
CA ALA A 207 4.74 -11.73 0.01
C ALA A 207 5.79 -12.75 0.48
N MET A 208 7.01 -12.69 -0.06
CA MET A 208 8.15 -13.49 0.40
C MET A 208 8.49 -13.23 1.87
N ALA A 209 8.34 -11.98 2.33
CA ALA A 209 8.50 -11.60 3.73
C ALA A 209 7.29 -11.97 4.61
N ARG A 210 6.26 -12.65 4.08
CA ARG A 210 5.00 -13.02 4.74
C ARG A 210 4.26 -11.83 5.35
N LEU A 211 4.42 -10.70 4.68
CA LEU A 211 3.94 -9.40 5.09
C LEU A 211 2.63 -9.02 4.37
N VAL A 212 2.40 -9.64 3.22
CA VAL A 212 1.14 -9.65 2.46
C VAL A 212 0.81 -11.07 1.99
N VAL A 213 -0.44 -11.32 1.66
CA VAL A 213 -0.92 -12.51 0.95
C VAL A 213 -1.20 -12.13 -0.48
N GLU A 214 -0.65 -12.90 -1.42
CA GLU A 214 -0.97 -12.78 -2.83
C GLU A 214 -2.28 -13.51 -3.14
N GLU A 215 -3.24 -12.81 -3.75
CA GLU A 215 -4.49 -13.40 -4.24
C GLU A 215 -4.70 -13.12 -5.73
N GLN A 216 -5.30 -14.10 -6.42
CA GLN A 216 -5.77 -13.93 -7.79
C GLN A 216 -7.27 -13.63 -7.77
N ARG A 217 -7.64 -12.38 -8.02
CA ARG A 217 -9.05 -11.97 -8.09
C ARG A 217 -9.55 -11.89 -9.52
N ARG A 218 -10.77 -12.38 -9.74
CA ARG A 218 -11.45 -12.29 -11.03
C ARG A 218 -12.27 -11.00 -11.05
N SER A 219 -11.98 -10.12 -12.00
CA SER A 219 -12.77 -8.93 -12.31
C SER A 219 -13.37 -9.11 -13.71
N GLY A 220 -14.61 -9.62 -13.77
CA GLY A 220 -15.26 -9.99 -15.02
C GLY A 220 -14.50 -11.10 -15.77
N LEU A 221 -14.00 -10.78 -16.97
CA LEU A 221 -13.20 -11.69 -17.80
C LEU A 221 -11.69 -11.66 -17.49
N ARG A 222 -11.21 -10.67 -16.72
CA ARG A 222 -9.78 -10.53 -16.42
C ARG A 222 -9.47 -11.09 -15.03
N ARG A 223 -8.34 -11.79 -14.91
CA ARG A 223 -7.72 -12.11 -13.61
C ARG A 223 -6.74 -11.01 -13.29
N ARG A 224 -6.75 -10.55 -12.03
CA ARG A 224 -5.84 -9.55 -11.50
C ARG A 224 -5.23 -10.09 -10.22
N GLN A 225 -3.90 -10.04 -10.17
CA GLN A 225 -3.14 -10.28 -8.96
C GLN A 225 -3.33 -9.08 -8.02
N VAL A 226 -3.69 -9.35 -6.78
CA VAL A 226 -3.80 -8.35 -5.71
C VAL A 226 -3.01 -8.84 -4.50
N PHE A 227 -2.60 -7.89 -3.66
CA PHE A 227 -1.86 -8.19 -2.44
C PHE A 227 -2.66 -7.65 -1.26
N LEU A 228 -2.96 -8.53 -0.31
CA LEU A 228 -3.70 -8.20 0.90
C LEU A 228 -2.74 -8.15 2.08
N ASP A 229 -2.86 -7.14 2.93
CA ASP A 229 -2.02 -7.05 4.11
C ASP A 229 -2.40 -8.14 5.12
N VAL A 230 -1.40 -8.89 5.62
CA VAL A 230 -1.61 -9.85 6.72
C VAL A 230 -2.04 -9.12 8.00
N GLU A 231 -1.50 -7.92 8.20
CA GLU A 231 -1.83 -7.05 9.32
C GLU A 231 -2.40 -5.72 8.77
N PRO A 232 -3.73 -5.55 8.69
CA PRO A 232 -4.33 -4.37 8.03
C PRO A 232 -3.94 -3.03 8.64
N THR A 233 -3.62 -3.00 9.94
CA THR A 233 -3.10 -1.83 10.65
C THR A 233 -1.76 -1.36 10.05
N ALA A 234 -0.98 -2.22 9.41
CA ALA A 234 0.29 -1.86 8.79
C ALA A 234 0.10 -0.91 7.59
N SER A 235 -0.90 -1.14 6.74
CA SER A 235 -1.27 -0.19 5.66
C SER A 235 -1.72 1.16 6.20
N VAL A 236 -2.59 1.15 7.22
CA VAL A 236 -3.05 2.39 7.87
C VAL A 236 -1.87 3.14 8.49
N ASN A 237 -0.97 2.43 9.16
CA ASN A 237 0.26 2.98 9.72
C ASN A 237 1.19 3.54 8.63
N ALA A 238 1.35 2.87 7.49
CA ALA A 238 2.18 3.37 6.38
C ALA A 238 1.64 4.70 5.81
N LEU A 239 0.33 4.89 5.81
CA LEU A 239 -0.31 6.10 5.34
C LEU A 239 -0.29 7.24 6.37
N THR A 240 -0.37 6.91 7.67
CA THR A 240 -0.54 7.89 8.76
C THR A 240 0.74 8.23 9.52
N ARG A 241 1.79 7.39 9.43
CA ARG A 241 3.05 7.58 10.17
C ARG A 241 3.68 8.94 9.87
N LEU A 242 3.80 9.31 8.60
CA LEU A 242 4.42 10.58 8.19
C LEU A 242 3.61 11.81 8.65
N PRO A 243 2.29 11.90 8.40
CA PRO A 243 1.46 12.97 8.97
C PRO A 243 1.55 13.09 10.49
N ARG A 244 1.57 11.96 11.21
CA ARG A 244 1.71 11.94 12.67
C ARG A 244 3.06 12.51 13.09
N LYS A 245 4.16 12.05 12.49
CA LYS A 245 5.50 12.60 12.75
C LYS A 245 5.57 14.12 12.55
N LEU A 246 4.98 14.62 11.47
CA LEU A 246 4.94 16.05 11.18
C LEU A 246 4.16 16.84 12.23
N ARG A 247 2.98 16.34 12.62
CA ARG A 247 2.13 16.93 13.66
C ARG A 247 2.85 16.99 15.01
N ASP A 248 3.48 15.88 15.38
CA ASP A 248 4.16 15.70 16.66
C ASP A 248 5.54 16.37 16.67
N ARG A 249 5.94 17.01 15.56
CA ARG A 249 7.25 17.65 15.34
C ARG A 249 8.42 16.67 15.60
N GLU A 250 8.20 15.40 15.28
CA GLU A 250 9.24 14.39 15.35
C GLU A 250 10.30 14.64 14.26
N PRO A 251 11.58 14.29 14.51
CA PRO A 251 12.61 14.35 13.48
C PRO A 251 12.27 13.50 12.24
N ILE A 252 12.38 14.11 11.07
CA ILE A 252 12.11 13.48 9.78
C ILE A 252 13.43 13.10 9.12
N GLY A 253 13.63 11.80 8.95
CA GLY A 253 14.82 11.26 8.29
C GLY A 253 14.86 11.57 6.78
N GLU A 254 15.97 11.26 6.12
CA GLU A 254 16.08 11.38 4.66
C GLU A 254 15.07 10.46 3.94
N SER A 255 14.93 9.20 4.36
CA SER A 255 13.93 8.27 3.82
C SER A 255 12.49 8.77 3.99
N ASP A 256 12.19 9.42 5.11
CA ASP A 256 10.87 9.98 5.39
C ASP A 256 10.57 11.17 4.44
N ARG A 257 11.58 12.02 4.18
CA ARG A 257 11.47 13.13 3.21
C ARG A 257 11.24 12.62 1.78
N VAL A 258 11.96 11.57 1.38
CA VAL A 258 11.77 10.93 0.06
C VAL A 258 10.37 10.34 -0.06
N LEU A 259 9.92 9.54 0.92
CA LEU A 259 8.59 8.94 0.91
C LEU A 259 7.49 10.01 0.82
N PHE A 260 7.65 11.09 1.58
CA PHE A 260 6.74 12.22 1.54
C PHE A 260 6.71 12.91 0.17
N GLY A 261 7.88 13.18 -0.41
CA GLY A 261 7.99 13.74 -1.75
C GLY A 261 7.37 12.84 -2.83
N LEU A 262 7.52 11.52 -2.70
CA LEU A 262 6.87 10.56 -3.60
C LEU A 262 5.35 10.54 -3.44
N TYR A 263 4.83 10.66 -2.21
CA TYR A 263 3.38 10.76 -1.97
C TYR A 263 2.79 11.98 -2.66
N ASP A 264 3.52 13.10 -2.64
CA ASP A 264 3.12 14.32 -3.34
C ASP A 264 3.23 14.15 -4.86
N ALA A 265 4.37 13.69 -5.36
CA ALA A 265 4.67 13.52 -6.79
C ALA A 265 3.66 12.64 -7.53
N ILE A 266 3.13 11.59 -6.89
CA ILE A 266 2.13 10.70 -7.51
C ILE A 266 0.68 11.04 -7.14
N GLY A 267 0.45 12.10 -6.37
CA GLY A 267 -0.88 12.55 -5.93
C GLY A 267 -1.50 11.73 -4.79
N LEU A 268 -0.76 10.81 -4.16
CA LEU A 268 -1.23 10.06 -3.00
C LEU A 268 -1.48 10.98 -1.79
N MET A 269 -0.77 12.10 -1.69
CA MET A 269 -0.94 13.07 -0.60
C MET A 269 -2.37 13.64 -0.54
N ALA A 270 -3.05 13.78 -1.67
CA ALA A 270 -4.45 14.22 -1.71
C ALA A 270 -5.38 13.22 -1.01
N VAL A 271 -5.10 11.92 -1.13
CA VAL A 271 -5.83 10.86 -0.43
C VAL A 271 -5.57 10.95 1.07
N VAL A 272 -4.31 11.10 1.48
CA VAL A 272 -3.92 11.26 2.89
C VAL A 272 -4.67 12.42 3.53
N ARG A 273 -4.69 13.59 2.88
CA ARG A 273 -5.39 14.78 3.39
C ARG A 273 -6.89 14.56 3.52
N ARG A 274 -7.51 13.90 2.53
CA ARG A 274 -8.95 13.61 2.55
C ARG A 274 -9.33 12.64 3.66
N GLU A 275 -8.53 11.60 3.87
CA GLU A 275 -8.85 10.53 4.84
C GLU A 275 -8.56 10.95 6.28
N PHE A 276 -7.51 11.73 6.51
CA PHE A 276 -7.07 12.03 7.88
C PHE A 276 -7.39 13.44 8.35
N SER A 277 -8.03 14.28 7.51
CA SER A 277 -8.63 15.61 7.84
C SER A 277 -7.72 16.65 8.53
N ASP A 278 -6.48 16.28 8.85
CA ASP A 278 -5.55 17.11 9.58
C ASP A 278 -4.82 18.04 8.59
N HIS A 279 -4.84 19.33 8.89
CA HIS A 279 -3.94 20.31 8.29
C HIS A 279 -2.54 20.09 8.88
N PHE A 280 -1.85 19.03 8.46
CA PHE A 280 -0.42 18.93 8.74
C PHE A 280 0.32 19.88 7.79
N PRO A 281 1.19 20.77 8.33
CA PRO A 281 1.99 21.64 7.48
C PRO A 281 2.89 20.76 6.61
N MET A 282 2.87 21.01 5.29
CA MET A 282 3.89 20.41 4.43
C MET A 282 5.24 20.96 4.92
N PRO A 283 6.25 20.12 5.14
CA PRO A 283 7.58 20.61 5.42
C PRO A 283 8.02 21.46 4.22
N SER A 284 8.22 22.76 4.46
CA SER A 284 8.67 23.72 3.45
C SER A 284 10.10 23.44 2.96
N ASP A 285 10.88 22.71 3.76
CA ASP A 285 12.24 22.27 3.43
C ASP A 285 12.30 20.74 3.28
N LEU A 286 11.72 20.19 2.22
CA LEU A 286 12.05 18.83 1.72
C LEU A 286 13.39 18.84 0.98
N ARG A 287 14.44 19.43 1.59
CA ARG A 287 15.75 19.46 0.95
C ARG A 287 16.28 18.04 0.82
N LEU A 288 16.29 17.55 -0.41
CA LEU A 288 16.88 16.29 -0.81
C LEU A 288 18.18 16.55 -1.55
N THR A 289 19.01 15.52 -1.69
CA THR A 289 20.15 15.61 -2.59
C THR A 289 19.64 15.78 -4.04
N PRO A 290 20.44 16.38 -4.94
CA PRO A 290 20.06 16.50 -6.36
C PRO A 290 19.67 15.17 -7.00
N ASP A 291 20.34 14.08 -6.61
CA ASP A 291 20.04 12.72 -7.08
C ASP A 291 18.60 12.30 -6.73
N LEU A 292 18.21 12.45 -5.46
CA LEU A 292 16.88 12.09 -4.98
C LEU A 292 15.80 13.03 -5.53
N GLN A 293 16.14 14.31 -5.70
CA GLN A 293 15.22 15.28 -6.32
C GLN A 293 14.91 14.89 -7.77
N SER A 294 15.93 14.46 -8.54
CA SER A 294 15.74 14.03 -9.94
C SER A 294 14.75 12.85 -10.06
N VAL A 295 14.71 11.96 -9.06
CA VAL A 295 13.74 10.85 -9.00
C VAL A 295 12.32 11.35 -8.69
N LEU A 296 12.16 12.33 -7.80
CA LEU A 296 10.85 12.95 -7.53
C LEU A 296 10.33 13.73 -8.74
N ASP A 297 11.21 14.45 -9.43
CA ASP A 297 10.88 15.22 -10.62
C ASP A 297 10.43 14.29 -11.75
N ALA A 298 11.11 13.15 -11.93
CA ALA A 298 10.70 12.10 -12.85
C ALA A 298 9.30 11.55 -12.53
N ALA A 299 9.02 11.21 -11.27
CA ALA A 299 7.70 10.73 -10.85
C ALA A 299 6.60 11.77 -11.10
N SER A 300 6.88 13.05 -10.80
CA SER A 300 5.96 14.17 -11.01
C SER A 300 5.68 14.41 -12.50
N ALA A 301 6.72 14.34 -13.34
CA ALA A 301 6.58 14.47 -14.80
C ALA A 301 5.69 13.37 -15.39
N LEU A 302 5.88 12.12 -14.94
CA LEU A 302 5.05 10.99 -15.36
C LEU A 302 3.61 11.10 -14.84
N GLN A 303 3.41 11.58 -13.62
CA GLN A 303 2.07 11.87 -13.09
C GLN A 303 1.35 12.89 -13.97
N ALA A 304 2.00 13.99 -14.34
CA ALA A 304 1.42 15.00 -15.22
C ALA A 304 1.12 14.44 -16.62
N ALA A 305 1.94 13.52 -17.13
CA ALA A 305 1.68 12.83 -18.39
C ALA A 305 0.47 11.89 -18.32
N VAL A 306 0.27 11.18 -17.21
CA VAL A 306 -0.91 10.32 -16.99
C VAL A 306 -2.19 11.17 -16.89
N THR A 307 -2.15 12.27 -16.13
CA THR A 307 -3.34 13.13 -15.95
C THR A 307 -3.76 13.82 -17.25
N ARG A 308 -2.84 14.20 -18.14
CA ARG A 308 -3.18 14.83 -19.44
C ARG A 308 -3.85 13.91 -20.45
N ARG A 309 -3.79 12.58 -20.26
CA ARG A 309 -4.41 11.61 -21.18
C ARG A 309 -5.86 11.28 -20.83
N HIS A 310 -6.38 11.87 -19.75
CA HIS A 310 -7.74 11.68 -19.23
C HIS A 310 -8.48 13.02 -19.20
#